data_AF-A0A7C5XAR1-F1
#
_entry.id   AF-A0A7C5XAR1-F1
#
_cell.length_a   1.000
_cell.length_b   1.000
_cell.length_c   1.000
_cell.angle_alpha   90.00
_cell.angle_beta   90.00
_cell.angle_gamma   90.00
#
_symmetry.space_group_name_H-M   'P 1'
#
loop_
_entity.id
_entity.type
_entity.pdbx_description
1 polymer ?
#
loop_
_entity_poly.entity_id
_entity_poly.type
_entity_poly.pdbx_seq_one_letter_code
_entity_poly.pdbx_strand_id
1 'polypeptide(L)' 'MARYLCRHRSVGMLRLVDDVAKHKEVLRALGLGYSPPPDTPEWWKTYRAVVDAVRTLEAKGLVKYIASIGVVNWEGRPCL' A
#
# COMPACT_ATOMS: atom_id res chain seq x y z
N MET A 1 1.86 5.85 -3.58
CA MET A 1 0.91 5.37 -2.55
C MET A 1 0.04 6.48 -1.93
N ALA A 2 0.58 7.58 -1.38
CA ALA A 2 -0.24 8.62 -0.76
C ALA A 2 -1.37 9.17 -1.66
N ARG A 3 -1.08 9.50 -2.94
CA ARG A 3 -2.08 9.90 -3.94
C ARG A 3 -3.13 8.81 -4.24
N TYR A 4 -2.79 7.53 -4.09
CA TYR A 4 -3.74 6.44 -4.25
C TYR A 4 -4.71 6.39 -3.05
N LEU A 5 -4.17 6.40 -1.84
CA LEU A 5 -4.96 6.36 -0.60
C LEU A 5 -5.85 7.60 -0.45
N CYS A 6 -5.34 8.76 -0.86
CA CYS A 6 -6.09 10.00 -0.87
C CYS A 6 -7.30 9.99 -1.81
N ARG A 7 -7.20 9.30 -2.96
CA ARG A 7 -8.31 9.11 -3.90
C ARG A 7 -9.34 8.09 -3.42
N HIS A 8 -8.87 6.97 -2.85
CA HIS A 8 -9.76 5.86 -2.44
C HIS A 8 -10.34 6.03 -1.03
N ARG A 9 -9.74 6.88 -0.19
CA ARG A 9 -10.13 7.22 1.19
C ARG A 9 -10.08 6.08 2.21
N SER A 10 -10.50 4.88 1.84
CA SER A 10 -10.43 3.67 2.66
C SER A 10 -10.13 2.49 1.74
N VAL A 11 -9.14 1.67 2.09
CA VAL A 11 -8.77 0.53 1.26
C VAL A 11 -8.28 -0.64 2.11
N GLY A 12 -8.67 -1.86 1.72
CA GLY A 12 -8.14 -3.08 2.32
C GLY A 12 -6.67 -3.29 1.93
N MET A 13 -5.85 -3.80 2.86
CA MET A 13 -4.42 -3.97 2.70
C MET A 13 -4.07 -4.89 1.52
N LEU A 14 -4.80 -5.99 1.34
CA LEU A 14 -4.55 -6.91 0.22
C LEU A 14 -4.82 -6.22 -1.14
N ARG A 15 -5.93 -5.46 -1.22
CA ARG A 15 -6.26 -4.64 -2.41
C ARG A 15 -5.19 -3.58 -2.67
N LEU A 16 -4.69 -2.92 -1.61
CA LEU A 16 -3.61 -1.94 -1.72
C LEU A 16 -2.34 -2.58 -2.29
N VAL A 17 -1.97 -3.76 -1.79
CA VAL A 17 -0.81 -4.52 -2.27
C VAL A 17 -0.96 -4.85 -3.75
N ASP A 18 -2.11 -5.39 -4.16
CA ASP A 18 -2.36 -5.74 -5.55
C ASP A 18 -2.34 -4.53 -6.49
N ASP A 19 -2.86 -3.38 -6.05
CA ASP A 19 -2.83 -2.17 -6.86
C ASP A 19 -1.44 -1.54 -6.91
N VAL A 20 -0.72 -1.51 -5.80
CA VAL A 20 0.64 -1.00 -5.71
C VAL A 20 1.61 -1.88 -6.50
N ALA A 21 1.40 -3.19 -6.54
CA ALA A 21 2.20 -4.14 -7.31
C ALA A 21 2.09 -3.95 -8.85
N LYS A 22 1.09 -3.21 -9.35
CA LYS A 22 0.95 -2.90 -10.78
C LYS A 22 1.84 -1.74 -11.23
N HIS A 23 2.42 -0.99 -10.29
CA HIS A 23 3.21 0.20 -10.58
C HIS A 23 4.67 -0.16 -10.87
N LYS A 24 5.18 0.22 -12.06
CA LYS A 24 6.56 -0.09 -12.50
C LYS A 24 7.61 0.43 -11.53
N GLU A 25 7.38 1.60 -10.94
CA GLU A 25 8.27 2.21 -9.95
C GLU A 25 8.39 1.37 -8.66
N VAL A 26 7.30 0.74 -8.25
CA VAL A 26 7.27 -0.15 -7.08
C VAL A 26 7.98 -1.45 -7.41
N LEU A 27 7.64 -2.05 -8.56
CA LEU A 27 8.29 -3.28 -9.03
C LEU A 27 9.81 -3.10 -9.10
N ARG A 28 10.27 -1.99 -9.68
CA ARG A 28 11.69 -1.65 -9.73
C ARG A 28 12.31 -1.48 -8.34
N ALA A 29 11.65 -0.78 -7.42
CA ALA A 29 12.13 -0.61 -6.05
C ALA A 29 12.25 -1.94 -5.28
N LEU A 30 11.40 -2.93 -5.62
CA LEU A 30 11.40 -4.26 -5.02
C LEU A 30 12.30 -5.27 -5.76
N GLY A 31 12.93 -4.87 -6.88
CA GLY A 31 13.71 -5.76 -7.73
C GLY A 31 12.86 -6.82 -8.44
N LEU A 32 11.59 -6.53 -8.70
CA LEU A 32 10.65 -7.41 -9.38
C LEU A 32 10.50 -7.00 -10.85
N GLY A 33 10.47 -7.98 -11.75
CA GLY A 33 10.24 -7.76 -13.18
C GLY A 33 8.76 -7.80 -13.58
N TYR A 34 7.88 -8.26 -12.69
CA TYR A 34 6.47 -8.48 -12.95
C TYR A 34 5.66 -8.31 -11.66
N SER A 35 4.35 -8.06 -11.80
CA SER A 35 3.41 -8.05 -10.67
C SER A 35 3.26 -9.48 -10.14
N PRO A 36 3.69 -9.78 -8.91
CA PRO A 36 3.64 -11.14 -8.40
C PRO A 36 2.18 -11.60 -8.22
N PRO A 37 1.86 -12.87 -8.54
CA PRO A 37 0.55 -13.44 -8.22
C PRO A 37 0.30 -13.40 -6.70
N PRO A 38 -0.97 -13.33 -6.26
CA PRO A 38 -1.30 -13.41 -4.84
C PRO A 38 -0.70 -14.64 -4.16
N ASP A 39 -0.32 -14.48 -2.90
CA ASP A 39 0.21 -15.54 -2.02
C ASP A 39 1.57 -16.16 -2.41
N THR A 40 2.30 -15.58 -3.36
CA THR A 40 3.69 -15.98 -3.63
C THR A 40 4.70 -15.32 -2.67
N PRO A 41 5.93 -15.83 -2.53
CA PRO A 41 6.96 -15.19 -1.73
C PRO A 41 7.24 -13.73 -2.11
N GLU A 42 7.21 -13.42 -3.41
CA GLU A 42 7.38 -12.06 -3.95
C GLU A 42 6.18 -11.16 -3.61
N TRP A 43 4.98 -11.73 -3.59
CA TRP A 43 3.78 -11.02 -3.15
C TRP A 43 3.85 -10.68 -1.67
N TRP A 44 4.27 -11.63 -0.81
CA TRP A 44 4.51 -11.36 0.61
C TRP A 44 5.65 -10.38 0.87
N LYS A 45 6.68 -10.36 0.01
CA LYS A 45 7.72 -9.31 0.02
C LYS A 45 7.12 -7.94 -0.28
N THR A 46 6.25 -7.85 -1.27
CA THR A 46 5.54 -6.61 -1.63
C THR A 46 4.61 -6.18 -0.49
N TYR A 47 3.86 -7.10 0.11
CA TYR A 47 3.00 -6.86 1.25
C TYR A 47 3.76 -6.20 2.41
N ARG A 48 4.92 -6.75 2.81
CA ARG A 48 5.75 -6.18 3.87
C ARG A 48 6.18 -4.74 3.56
N ALA A 49 6.64 -4.49 2.34
CA ALA A 49 7.03 -3.14 1.93
C ALA A 49 5.86 -2.14 1.94
N VAL A 50 4.65 -2.59 1.57
CA VAL A 50 3.43 -1.77 1.65
C VAL A 50 3.08 -1.48 3.10
N VAL A 51 3.16 -2.47 4.00
CA VAL A 51 2.94 -2.27 5.44
C VAL A 51 3.91 -1.23 6.01
N ASP A 52 5.20 -1.33 5.71
CA ASP A 52 6.21 -0.38 6.18
C ASP A 52 5.93 1.05 5.69
N ALA A 53 5.53 1.17 4.42
CA ALA A 53 5.18 2.45 3.84
C ALA A 53 3.88 3.02 4.45
N VAL A 54 2.90 2.17 4.77
CA VAL A 54 1.66 2.57 5.46
C VAL A 54 1.96 3.06 6.87
N ARG A 55 2.79 2.33 7.63
CA ARG A 55 3.24 2.76 8.97
C ARG A 55 4.03 4.07 8.92
N THR A 56 4.81 4.28 7.86
CA THR A 56 5.51 5.56 7.64
C THR A 56 4.53 6.71 7.39
N LEU A 57 3.43 6.50 6.65
CA LEU A 57 2.39 7.51 6.46
C LEU A 57 1.56 7.74 7.74
N GLU A 58 1.33 6.69 8.51
CA GLU A 58 0.62 6.74 9.79
C GLU A 58 1.41 7.55 10.81
N ALA A 59 2.73 7.33 10.92
CA ALA A 59 3.62 8.13 11.75
C ALA A 59 3.64 9.63 11.35
N LYS A 60 3.24 9.95 10.11
CA LYS A 60 3.10 11.33 9.60
C LYS A 60 1.68 11.88 9.76
N GLY A 61 0.75 11.14 10.36
CA GLY A 61 -0.65 11.54 10.55
C GLY A 61 -1.45 11.62 9.24
N LEU A 62 -1.01 10.96 8.18
CA LEU A 62 -1.68 11.00 6.88
C LEU A 62 -2.70 9.88 6.69
N VAL A 63 -2.54 8.79 7.43
CA VAL A 63 -3.42 7.62 7.37
C VAL A 63 -3.61 7.02 8.76
N LYS A 64 -4.68 6.26 8.93
CA LYS A 64 -4.90 5.37 10.08
C LYS A 64 -4.96 3.94 9.59
N TYR A 65 -4.09 3.08 10.12
CA TYR A 65 -4.04 1.67 9.77
C TYR A 65 -4.70 0.81 10.85
N ILE A 66 -5.89 0.29 10.53
CA ILE A 66 -6.65 -0.62 11.40
C ILE A 66 -6.16 -2.04 11.13
N ALA A 67 -5.06 -2.41 11.77
CA ALA A 67 -4.37 -3.68 11.54
C ALA A 67 -5.24 -4.93 11.82
N SER A 68 -6.18 -4.85 12.77
CA SER A 68 -7.08 -5.96 13.13
C SER A 68 -7.98 -6.42 11.99
N ILE A 69 -8.28 -5.54 11.03
CA ILE A 69 -9.12 -5.82 9.86
C ILE A 69 -8.39 -5.54 8.54
N GLY A 70 -7.11 -5.18 8.61
CA GLY A 70 -6.30 -4.88 7.44
C GLY A 70 -6.83 -3.70 6.61
N VAL A 71 -7.30 -2.61 7.21
CA VAL A 71 -7.84 -1.44 6.48
C VAL A 71 -7.00 -0.20 6.70
N VAL A 72 -6.69 0.52 5.62
CA VAL A 72 -5.96 1.79 5.64
C VAL A 72 -6.90 2.92 5.25
N ASN A 73 -7.11 3.87 6.17
CA ASN A 73 -7.93 5.06 5.95
C ASN A 73 -7.04 6.28 5.73
N TRP A 74 -7.38 7.11 4.76
CA TRP A 74 -6.74 8.42 4.55
C TRP A 74 -7.30 9.45 5.52
N GLU A 75 -6.43 10.05 6.33
CA GLU A 75 -6.77 11.11 7.28
C GLU A 75 -6.23 12.48 6.86
N GLY A 76 -5.38 12.52 5.82
CA GLY A 76 -4.89 13.77 5.25
C GLY A 76 -5.98 14.59 4.56
N ARG A 77 -5.61 15.82 4.16
CA ARG A 77 -6.49 16.69 3.37
C ARG A 77 -6.93 16.00 2.07
N PRO A 78 -8.11 16.34 1.52
CA PRO A 78 -8.52 15.92 0.19
C PRO A 78 -7.45 16.21 -0.85
N CYS A 79 -7.23 15.28 -1.78
CA CYS A 79 -6.42 15.57 -2.95
C CYS A 79 -7.24 16.44 -3.89
N LEU A 80 -6.73 17.64 -4.15
CA LEU A 80 -7.15 18.51 -5.24
C LEU A 80 -6.54 18.02 -6.56
#